data_AF-A0A7X9G6Q5-F1
#
_entry.id   AF-A0A7X9G6Q5-F1
#
_cell.length_a   1.000
_cell.length_b   1.000
_cell.length_c   1.000
_cell.angle_alpha   90.00
_cell.angle_beta   90.00
_cell.angle_gamma   90.00
#
_symmetry.space_group_name_H-M   'P 1'
#
loop_
_entity.id
_entity.type
_entity.pdbx_description
1 polymer ?
#
loop_
_entity_poly.entity_id
_entity_poly.type
_entity_poly.pdbx_seq_one_letter_code
_entity_poly.pdbx_strand_id
1 'polypeptide(L)' 'FRQRYCVLSPDRKCLVFTDRKDGACVFLTQQNRCLIHPVKPLQCKTFPEKWRVPVAYMEQCQGEFR' A
#
# COMPACT_ATOMS: atom_id res chain seq x y z
N PHE A 1 3.78 -2.64 16.66
CA PHE A 1 3.57 -2.50 15.20
C PHE A 1 4.87 -2.15 14.47
N ARG A 2 5.41 -0.93 14.63
CA ARG A 2 6.61 -0.45 13.90
C ARG A 2 7.80 -1.42 13.94
N GLN A 3 8.24 -1.84 15.12
CA GLN A 3 9.39 -2.77 15.26
C GLN A 3 9.17 -4.15 14.62
N ARG A 4 7.91 -4.57 14.43
CA ARG A 4 7.56 -5.89 13.90
C ARG A 4 7.39 -5.90 12.38
N TYR A 5 6.94 -4.79 11.81
CA TYR A 5 6.50 -4.73 10.41
C TYR A 5 7.24 -3.68 9.58
N CYS A 6 8.09 -2.86 10.19
CA CYS A 6 8.78 -1.79 9.49
C CYS A 6 10.29 -1.91 9.66
N VAL A 7 10.99 -1.53 8.60
CA VAL A 7 12.44 -1.32 8.58
C VAL A 7 12.73 0.11 8.13
N LEU A 8 13.96 0.55 8.37
CA LEU A 8 14.43 1.82 7.88
C LEU A 8 14.60 1.72 6.35
N SER A 9 14.10 2.72 5.63
CA SER A 9 14.32 2.85 4.18
C SER A 9 15.81 2.87 3.83
N PRO A 10 16.19 2.50 2.58
CA PRO A 10 17.59 2.52 2.15
C PRO A 10 18.28 3.88 2.33
N ASP A 11 17.56 4.98 2.09
CA ASP A 11 18.06 6.34 2.28
C ASP A 11 17.91 6.85 3.73
N ARG A 12 17.33 6.03 4.61
CA ARG A 12 17.13 6.24 6.04
C ARG A 12 16.26 7.44 6.41
N LYS A 13 15.44 7.95 5.48
CA LYS A 13 14.59 9.13 5.73
C LYS A 13 13.21 8.76 6.26
N CYS A 14 12.76 7.53 6.04
CA CYS A 14 11.45 7.06 6.48
C CYS A 14 11.46 5.58 6.90
N LEU A 15 10.36 5.13 7.48
CA LEU A 15 10.09 3.71 7.71
C LEU A 15 9.29 3.16 6.54
N VAL A 16 9.68 1.97 6.07
CA VAL A 16 8.95 1.21 5.05
C VAL A 16 8.49 -0.11 5.65
N PHE A 17 7.41 -0.68 5.11
CA PHE A 17 7.01 -2.03 5.49
C PHE A 17 8.03 -3.06 5.01
N THR A 18 8.20 -4.13 5.77
CA THR A 18 9.02 -5.28 5.39
C THR A 18 8.38 -6.08 4.26
N ASP A 19 9.22 -6.72 3.45
CA ASP A 19 8.78 -7.59 2.37
C ASP A 19 8.78 -9.07 2.78
N ARG A 20 7.95 -9.86 2.11
CA ARG A 20 7.98 -11.32 2.11
C ARG A 20 9.16 -11.80 1.26
N LYS A 21 9.42 -13.12 1.29
CA LYS A 21 10.52 -13.73 0.52
C LYS A 21 10.40 -13.53 -1.00
N ASP A 22 9.20 -13.33 -1.51
CA ASP A 22 8.91 -13.07 -2.93
C ASP A 22 8.99 -11.58 -3.31
N GLY A 23 9.42 -10.72 -2.37
CA GLY A 23 9.54 -9.28 -2.59
C GLY A 23 8.22 -8.51 -2.49
N ALA A 24 7.10 -9.18 -2.22
CA ALA A 24 5.83 -8.49 -1.99
C ALA A 24 5.74 -7.96 -0.54
N CYS A 25 5.02 -6.86 -0.35
CA CYS A 25 4.75 -6.30 0.99
C CYS A 25 4.12 -7.35 1.93
N VAL A 26 4.54 -7.38 3.20
CA VAL A 26 4.04 -8.31 4.23
C VAL A 26 2.52 -8.28 4.46
N PHE A 27 1.85 -7.19 4.08
CA PHE A 27 0.39 -7.02 4.20
C PHE A 27 -0.39 -7.34 2.91
N LEU A 28 0.28 -7.75 1.83
CA LEU A 28 -0.38 -8.16 0.59
C LEU A 28 -0.92 -9.59 0.73
N THR A 29 -2.23 -9.77 0.55
CA THR A 29 -2.87 -11.09 0.59
C THR A 29 -2.74 -11.83 -0.75
N GLN A 30 -3.01 -13.13 -0.76
CA GLN A 30 -3.01 -13.93 -1.99
C GLN A 30 -4.07 -13.50 -3.00
N GLN A 31 -5.16 -12.86 -2.54
CA GLN A 31 -6.21 -12.31 -3.38
C GLN A 31 -5.84 -10.94 -3.99
N ASN A 32 -4.56 -10.53 -3.91
CA ASN A 32 -4.07 -9.23 -4.34
C ASN A 32 -4.77 -8.05 -3.62
N ARG A 33 -5.02 -8.21 -2.31
CA ARG A 33 -5.66 -7.17 -1.46
C ARG A 33 -4.72 -6.75 -0.33
N CYS A 34 -4.89 -5.52 0.16
CA CYS A 34 -4.10 -4.99 1.25
C CYS A 34 -4.81 -5.23 2.60
N LEU A 35 -4.23 -6.05 3.47
CA LEU A 35 -4.85 -6.43 4.75
C LEU A 35 -5.14 -5.22 5.66
N ILE A 36 -4.30 -4.18 5.58
CA ILE A 36 -4.44 -2.96 6.38
C ILE A 36 -5.21 -1.85 5.65
N HIS A 37 -5.91 -2.17 4.56
CA HIS A 37 -6.75 -1.20 3.84
C HIS A 37 -7.74 -0.43 4.76
N PRO A 38 -8.42 -1.07 5.74
CA PRO A 38 -9.39 -0.38 6.62
C PRO A 38 -8.81 0.77 7.45
N VAL A 39 -7.50 0.76 7.73
CA VAL A 39 -6.82 1.80 8.52
C VAL A 39 -6.04 2.81 7.68
N LYS A 40 -6.07 2.68 6.34
CA LYS A 40 -5.44 3.67 5.45
C LYS A 40 -6.09 5.05 5.62
N PRO A 41 -5.33 6.14 5.45
CA PRO A 41 -5.90 7.49 5.43
C PRO A 41 -6.85 7.64 4.24
N LEU A 42 -7.79 8.58 4.34
CA LEU A 42 -8.84 8.78 3.33
C LEU A 42 -8.26 8.93 1.92
N GLN A 43 -7.16 9.66 1.79
CA GLN A 43 -6.48 9.88 0.51
C GLN A 43 -6.03 8.55 -0.12
N CYS A 44 -5.42 7.65 0.64
CA CYS A 44 -5.01 6.35 0.10
C CYS A 44 -6.19 5.40 -0.15
N LYS A 45 -7.28 5.53 0.62
CA LYS A 45 -8.50 4.74 0.39
C LYS A 45 -9.18 5.13 -0.91
N THR A 46 -9.24 6.42 -1.21
CA THR A 46 -9.97 6.97 -2.36
C THR A 46 -9.16 7.01 -3.65
N PHE A 47 -7.91 6.59 -3.63
CA PHE A 47 -7.09 6.45 -4.82
C PHE A 47 -7.47 5.18 -5.61
N PRO A 48 -7.49 5.21 -6.96
CA PRO A 48 -7.27 6.37 -7.82
C PRO A 48 -8.53 7.21 -8.07
N GLU A 49 -9.72 6.67 -7.75
CA GLU A 49 -11.02 7.19 -8.19
C GLU A 49 -11.30 8.66 -7.84
N LYS A 50 -10.91 9.14 -6.66
CA LYS A 50 -11.15 10.53 -6.23
C LYS A 50 -9.95 11.45 -6.47
N TRP A 51 -8.85 10.92 -7.00
CA TRP A 51 -7.66 11.71 -7.28
C TRP A 51 -7.66 12.19 -8.72
N ARG A 52 -7.08 13.38 -8.96
CA ARG A 52 -6.80 13.85 -10.31
C ARG A 52 -5.49 13.25 -10.78
N VAL A 53 -5.54 12.03 -11.34
CA VAL A 53 -4.37 11.26 -11.78
C VAL A 53 -4.55 10.75 -13.22
N PRO A 54 -3.46 10.42 -13.93
CA PRO A 54 -3.52 9.76 -15.24
C PRO A 54 -4.35 8.46 -15.22
N VAL A 55 -5.04 8.18 -16.33
CA VAL A 55 -5.91 6.98 -16.48
C VAL A 55 -5.15 5.68 -16.24
N ALA A 56 -3.86 5.62 -16.60
CA ALA A 56 -3.01 4.45 -16.36
C ALA A 56 -2.99 3.99 -14.89
N TYR A 57 -3.22 4.89 -13.93
CA TYR A 57 -3.29 4.50 -12.51
C TYR A 57 -4.53 3.67 -12.16
N MET A 58 -5.62 3.79 -12.93
CA MET A 58 -6.82 2.96 -12.74
C MET A 58 -6.59 1.51 -13.17
N GLU A 59 -5.67 1.27 -14.11
CA GLU A 59 -5.26 -0.08 -14.51
C GLU A 59 -4.32 -0.72 -13.47
N GLN A 60 -3.50 0.10 -12.83
CA GLN A 60 -2.51 -0.36 -11.83
C GLN A 60 -3.12 -0.58 -10.45
N CYS A 61 -4.09 0.24 -10.04
CA CYS A 61 -4.68 0.18 -8.72
C CYS A 61 -6.21 0.07 -8.82
N GLN A 62 -6.74 -1.10 -8.45
CA GLN A 62 -8.17 -1.38 -8.48
C GLN A 62 -8.98 -0.67 -7.39
N GLY A 63 -8.33 0.01 -6.44
CA GLY A 63 -8.97 0.66 -5.29
C GLY A 63 -9.80 -0.30 -4.40
N GLU A 64 -10.31 0.17 -3.28
CA GLU A 64 -11.46 -0.47 -2.62
C GLU A 64 -12.53 0.53 -2.16
N PHE A 65 -12.48 1.77 -2.67
CA PHE A 65 -13.45 2.80 -2.29
C PHE A 65 -14.78 2.53 -3.00
N ARG A 66 -15.75 1.94 -2.31
CA ARG A 66 -17.13 1.80 -2.75
C ARG A 66 -18.06 2.37 -1.71
#